data_AF-A0A940QA04-F1
#
_entry.id   AF-A0A940QA04-F1
#
_cell.length_a   1.000
_cell.length_b   1.000
_cell.length_c   1.000
_cell.angle_alpha   90.00
_cell.angle_beta   90.00
_cell.angle_gamma   90.00
#
_symmetry.space_group_name_H-M   'P 1'
#
loop_
_entity.id
_entity.type
_entity.pdbx_description
1 polymer ?
#
loop_
_entity_poly.entity_id
_entity_poly.type
_entity_poly.pdbx_seq_one_letter_code
_entity_poly.pdbx_strand_id
1 'polypeptide(L)'
;MKFKLYDYENDRSTDIELTPSQWKELQAFLKELKNPPAHDYKAVLDCFNRICSKLPPATRLTDKRRRAIIKAQKDGYDLEQVFRTAAQSAFLCGRNDRKWRASFDWIMQPGNLVKVAEGQYSDSVPAPAPSAPPMSGNPFDNYG
;
A
#
# COMPACT_ATOMS: atom_id res chain seq x y z
N MET A 1 -17.69 35.02 7.30
CA MET A 1 -16.31 35.43 6.97
C MET A 1 -16.11 35.24 5.48
N LYS A 2 -15.56 36.23 4.77
CA LYS A 2 -15.30 36.19 3.32
C LYS A 2 -13.88 35.69 3.06
N PHE A 3 -13.74 34.70 2.19
CA PHE A 3 -12.45 34.14 1.78
C PHE A 3 -12.38 34.07 0.27
N LYS A 4 -11.18 34.20 -0.28
CA LYS A 4 -10.94 34.07 -1.71
C LYS A 4 -10.16 32.78 -1.94
N LEU A 5 -10.75 31.83 -2.66
CA LEU A 5 -10.04 30.65 -3.14
C LEU A 5 -9.40 30.96 -4.49
N TYR A 6 -8.13 30.61 -4.61
CA TYR A 6 -7.37 30.74 -5.85
C TYR A 6 -7.23 29.37 -6.50
N ASP A 7 -7.72 29.27 -7.72
CA ASP A 7 -7.44 28.19 -8.64
C ASP A 7 -6.15 28.56 -9.39
N TYR A 8 -5.04 27.94 -8.97
CA TYR A 8 -3.73 28.18 -9.57
C TYR A 8 -3.59 27.62 -10.98
N GLU A 9 -4.39 26.62 -11.36
CA GLU A 9 -4.30 25.99 -12.68
C GLU A 9 -5.00 26.84 -13.74
N ASN A 10 -6.09 27.50 -13.36
CA ASN A 10 -6.92 28.31 -14.27
C ASN A 10 -6.76 29.83 -14.07
N ASP A 11 -5.85 30.27 -13.20
CA ASP A 11 -5.62 31.67 -12.79
C ASP A 11 -6.93 32.41 -12.44
N ARG A 12 -7.80 31.72 -11.70
CA ARG A 12 -9.12 32.24 -11.31
C ARG A 12 -9.22 32.34 -9.81
N SER A 13 -9.99 33.31 -9.34
CA SER A 13 -10.30 33.44 -7.93
C SER A 13 -11.82 33.46 -7.72
N THR A 14 -12.31 32.74 -6.72
CA THR A 14 -13.72 32.72 -6.35
C THR A 14 -13.87 33.16 -4.90
N ASP A 15 -14.80 34.08 -4.65
CA ASP A 15 -15.15 34.52 -3.31
C ASP A 15 -16.13 33.53 -2.67
N ILE A 16 -15.84 33.11 -1.44
CA ILE A 16 -16.61 32.16 -0.67
C ILE A 16 -16.92 32.77 0.69
N GLU A 17 -18.19 32.69 1.09
CA GLU A 17 -18.60 33.07 2.43
C GLU A 17 -18.76 31.83 3.30
N LEU A 18 -18.05 31.82 4.42
CA LEU A 18 -18.18 30.77 5.43
C LEU A 18 -18.83 31.33 6.69
N THR A 19 -19.78 30.59 7.24
CA THR A 19 -20.30 30.83 8.60
C THR A 19 -19.20 30.57 9.64
N PRO A 20 -19.34 31.08 10.88
CA PRO A 20 -18.38 30.79 11.95
C PRO A 20 -18.20 29.28 12.21
N SER A 21 -19.27 28.48 12.07
CA SER A 21 -19.22 27.02 12.21
C SER A 21 -18.43 26.36 11.09
N GLN A 22 -18.71 26.72 9.83
CA GLN A 22 -17.97 26.19 8.67
C GLN A 22 -16.48 26.58 8.71
N TRP A 23 -16.16 27.78 9.20
CA TRP A 23 -14.76 28.17 9.42
C TRP A 23 -14.07 27.30 10.47
N LYS A 24 -14.75 26.97 11.56
CA LYS A 24 -14.23 26.08 12.61
C LYS A 24 -14.00 24.67 12.07
N GLU A 25 -14.91 24.16 11.24
CA GLU A 25 -14.76 22.87 10.55
C GLU A 25 -13.57 22.88 9.59
N LEU A 26 -13.42 23.93 8.77
CA LEU A 26 -12.28 24.08 7.86
C LEU A 26 -10.95 24.12 8.64
N GLN A 27 -10.89 24.84 9.76
CA GLN A 27 -9.70 24.89 10.61
C GLN A 27 -9.37 23.52 11.23
N ALA A 28 -10.37 22.75 11.65
CA ALA A 28 -10.17 21.39 12.12
C ALA A 28 -9.64 20.48 11.01
N PHE A 29 -10.22 20.55 9.82
CA PHE A 29 -9.76 19.81 8.64
C PHE A 29 -8.32 20.17 8.25
N LEU A 30 -7.97 21.46 8.20
CA LEU A 30 -6.61 21.91 7.91
C LEU A 30 -5.61 21.46 8.99
N LYS A 31 -6.02 21.39 10.26
CA LYS A 31 -5.21 20.88 11.37
C LYS A 31 -4.99 19.37 11.24
N GLU A 32 -6.01 18.62 10.84
CA GLU A 32 -5.92 17.17 10.58
C GLU A 32 -5.04 16.86 9.37
N LEU A 33 -5.11 17.66 8.31
CA LEU A 33 -4.18 17.56 7.17
C LEU A 33 -2.73 17.81 7.56
N LYS A 34 -2.48 18.75 8.49
CA LYS A 34 -1.13 19.09 8.99
C LYS A 34 -0.59 18.08 10.00
N ASN A 35 -1.48 17.43 10.75
CA ASN A 35 -1.16 16.40 11.73
C ASN A 35 -1.93 15.12 11.39
N PRO A 36 -1.55 14.42 10.31
CA PRO A 36 -2.17 13.13 10.01
C PRO A 36 -2.05 12.23 11.24
N PRO A 37 -3.06 11.38 11.52
CA PRO A 37 -2.94 10.39 12.59
C PRO A 37 -1.60 9.69 12.44
N ALA A 38 -0.86 9.56 13.54
CA ALA A 38 0.45 8.93 13.51
C ALA A 38 0.28 7.49 13.00
N HIS A 39 0.45 7.28 11.70
CA HIS A 39 0.44 5.95 11.14
C HIS A 39 1.65 5.23 11.72
N ASP A 40 1.37 4.19 12.52
CA ASP A 40 2.41 3.35 13.06
C ASP A 40 2.94 2.41 11.97
N TYR A 41 3.72 3.00 11.05
CA TYR A 41 4.38 2.28 9.98
C TYR A 41 5.29 1.17 10.52
N LYS A 42 5.83 1.38 11.73
CA LYS A 42 6.69 0.39 12.38
C LYS A 42 5.85 -0.81 12.81
N ALA A 43 4.68 -0.61 13.41
CA ALA A 43 3.76 -1.70 13.72
C ALA A 43 3.34 -2.50 12.48
N VAL A 44 3.09 -1.84 11.33
CA VAL A 44 2.78 -2.55 10.08
C VAL A 44 3.96 -3.41 9.61
N LEU A 45 5.18 -2.87 9.68
CA LEU A 45 6.39 -3.58 9.28
C LEU A 45 6.69 -4.76 10.23
N ASP A 46 6.53 -4.56 11.53
CA ASP A 46 6.68 -5.58 12.56
C ASP A 46 5.62 -6.67 12.40
N CYS A 47 4.37 -6.28 12.09
CA CYS A 47 3.28 -7.20 11.78
C CYS A 47 3.62 -8.08 10.57
N PHE A 48 4.13 -7.49 9.48
CA PHE A 48 4.64 -8.24 8.34
C PHE A 48 5.72 -9.25 8.76
N ASN A 49 6.77 -8.80 9.47
CA ASN A 49 7.88 -9.69 9.86
C ASN A 49 7.42 -10.81 10.81
N ARG A 50 6.42 -10.54 11.66
CA ARG A 50 5.82 -11.52 12.59
C ARG A 50 5.02 -12.58 11.83
N ILE A 51 4.16 -12.17 10.91
CA ILE A 51 3.26 -13.08 10.18
C ILE A 51 4.00 -13.83 9.09
N CYS A 52 4.80 -13.13 8.30
CA CYS A 52 5.50 -13.64 7.14
C CYS A 52 6.90 -14.16 7.48
N SER A 53 7.03 -14.98 8.52
CA SER A 53 8.32 -15.46 9.06
C SER A 53 9.18 -16.26 8.05
N LYS A 54 8.57 -16.78 6.97
CA LYS A 54 9.25 -17.51 5.89
C LYS A 54 9.71 -16.61 4.73
N LEU A 55 9.23 -15.37 4.67
CA LEU A 55 9.55 -14.40 3.63
C LEU A 55 10.77 -13.55 4.04
N PRO A 56 11.46 -12.90 3.09
CA PRO A 56 12.55 -11.97 3.40
C PRO A 56 12.07 -10.83 4.32
N PRO A 57 12.77 -10.56 5.43
CA PRO A 57 12.34 -9.55 6.40
C PRO A 57 12.49 -8.14 5.84
N ALA A 58 11.58 -7.26 6.24
CA ALA A 58 11.64 -5.84 5.91
C ALA A 58 12.12 -5.05 7.14
N THR A 59 13.31 -4.44 7.03
CA THR A 59 13.97 -3.78 8.19
C THR A 59 13.88 -2.25 8.17
N ARG A 60 13.96 -1.63 7.00
CA ARG A 60 13.96 -0.16 6.84
C ARG A 60 12.58 0.37 6.43
N LEU A 61 12.13 1.44 7.08
CA LEU A 61 10.97 2.23 6.65
C LEU A 61 11.39 3.33 5.67
N THR A 62 11.37 3.01 4.38
CA THR A 62 11.60 4.00 3.33
C THR A 62 10.32 4.81 3.07
N ASP A 63 10.44 6.01 2.50
CA ASP A 63 9.26 6.82 2.14
C ASP A 63 8.37 6.12 1.11
N LYS A 64 8.96 5.29 0.23
CA LYS A 64 8.22 4.44 -0.70
C LYS A 64 7.32 3.45 0.06
N ARG A 65 7.85 2.78 1.08
CA ARG A 65 7.09 1.84 1.92
C ARG A 65 6.00 2.54 2.71
N ARG A 66 6.29 3.72 3.28
CA ARG A 66 5.27 4.56 3.95
C ARG A 66 4.13 4.90 3.00
N ARG A 67 4.42 5.41 1.80
CA ARG A 67 3.41 5.72 0.79
C ARG A 67 2.58 4.50 0.38
N ALA A 68 3.21 3.34 0.21
CA ALA A 68 2.51 2.10 -0.14
C ALA A 68 1.55 1.66 0.98
N ILE A 69 1.97 1.74 2.25
CA ILE A 69 1.13 1.45 3.43
C ILE A 69 -0.08 2.39 3.46
N ILE A 70 0.15 3.70 3.36
CA ILE A 70 -0.92 4.71 3.37
C ILE A 70 -1.92 4.42 2.24
N LYS A 71 -1.41 4.16 1.04
CA LYS A 71 -2.26 3.89 -0.13
C LYS A 71 -3.12 2.65 0.10
N ALA A 72 -2.53 1.54 0.54
CA ALA A 72 -3.27 0.33 0.81
C ALA A 72 -4.36 0.54 1.89
N GLN A 73 -4.04 1.26 2.97
CA GLN A 73 -5.02 1.56 4.01
C GLN A 73 -6.15 2.47 3.51
N LYS A 74 -5.83 3.49 2.69
CA LYS A 74 -6.83 4.35 2.04
C LYS A 74 -7.72 3.59 1.07
N ASP A 75 -7.16 2.62 0.36
CA ASP A 75 -7.87 1.75 -0.58
C ASP A 75 -8.69 0.66 0.17
N GLY A 76 -8.69 0.65 1.51
CA GLY A 76 -9.55 -0.21 2.35
C GLY A 76 -8.97 -1.58 2.68
N TYR A 77 -7.69 -1.84 2.40
CA TYR A 77 -7.07 -3.14 2.68
C TYR A 77 -6.75 -3.33 4.15
N ASP A 78 -7.14 -4.49 4.69
CA ASP A 78 -6.59 -5.02 5.94
C ASP A 78 -5.23 -5.69 5.66
N LEU A 79 -4.16 -4.97 5.96
CA LEU A 79 -2.79 -5.44 5.74
C LEU A 79 -2.43 -6.68 6.55
N GLU A 80 -2.99 -6.85 7.75
CA GLU A 80 -2.76 -8.06 8.53
C GLU A 80 -3.36 -9.28 7.83
N GLN A 81 -4.59 -9.16 7.32
CA GLN A 81 -5.22 -10.22 6.56
C GLN A 81 -4.45 -10.54 5.27
N VAL A 82 -4.00 -9.51 4.54
CA VAL A 82 -3.15 -9.70 3.34
C VAL A 82 -1.87 -10.47 3.67
N PHE A 83 -1.19 -10.12 4.77
CA PHE A 83 0.03 -10.82 5.19
C PHE A 83 -0.25 -12.27 5.59
N ARG A 84 -1.39 -12.55 6.22
CA ARG A 84 -1.81 -13.93 6.55
C ARG A 84 -2.03 -14.76 5.28
N THR A 85 -2.72 -14.19 4.29
CA THR A 85 -2.91 -14.86 2.99
C THR A 85 -1.57 -15.12 2.29
N ALA A 86 -0.66 -14.13 2.33
CA ALA A 86 0.68 -14.30 1.77
C ALA A 86 1.49 -15.42 2.46
N ALA A 87 1.43 -15.49 3.79
CA ALA A 87 2.16 -16.47 4.60
C ALA A 87 1.63 -17.91 4.45
N GLN A 88 0.37 -18.06 4.03
CA GLN A 88 -0.23 -19.38 3.76
C GLN A 88 0.09 -19.91 2.37
N SER A 89 0.48 -19.05 1.43
CA SER A 89 0.82 -19.46 0.06
C SER A 89 2.15 -20.20 0.00
N ALA A 90 2.14 -21.45 -0.49
CA ALA A 90 3.34 -22.21 -0.75
C ALA A 90 4.22 -21.52 -1.82
N PHE A 91 3.60 -20.99 -2.88
CA PHE A 91 4.31 -20.29 -3.95
C PHE A 91 5.04 -19.04 -3.45
N LEU A 92 4.36 -18.15 -2.74
CA LEU A 92 4.96 -16.91 -2.23
C LEU A 92 6.04 -17.19 -1.16
N CYS A 93 5.95 -18.33 -0.46
CA CYS A 93 6.93 -18.78 0.52
C CYS A 93 8.14 -19.53 -0.08
N GLY A 94 8.25 -19.65 -1.40
CA GLY A 94 9.40 -20.31 -2.04
C GLY A 94 9.29 -21.80 -2.25
N ARG A 95 8.08 -22.37 -2.15
CA ARG A 95 7.80 -23.73 -2.62
C ARG A 95 7.47 -23.70 -4.12
N ASN A 96 8.45 -23.25 -4.89
CA ASN A 96 8.44 -23.23 -6.36
C ASN A 96 9.83 -23.63 -6.88
N ASP A 97 9.94 -24.00 -8.16
CA ASP A 97 11.19 -24.53 -8.74
C ASP A 97 12.39 -23.59 -8.59
N ARG A 98 12.12 -22.28 -8.49
CA ARG A 98 13.13 -21.23 -8.38
C ARG A 98 13.42 -20.83 -6.93
N LYS A 99 12.78 -21.46 -5.94
CA LYS A 99 12.82 -21.09 -4.51
C LYS A 99 12.56 -19.60 -4.24
N TRP A 100 11.83 -18.94 -5.15
CA TRP A 100 11.58 -17.51 -5.10
C TRP A 100 10.61 -17.16 -3.97
N ARG A 101 10.88 -16.10 -3.22
CA ARG A 101 10.03 -15.65 -2.11
C ARG A 101 9.59 -14.22 -2.30
N ALA A 102 8.32 -13.94 -2.01
CA ALA A 102 7.78 -12.59 -2.08
C ALA A 102 8.38 -11.71 -0.97
N SER A 103 8.81 -10.50 -1.31
CA SER A 103 9.23 -9.48 -0.34
C SER A 103 8.06 -8.58 0.06
N PHE A 104 8.23 -7.82 1.15
CA PHE A 104 7.28 -6.76 1.53
C PHE A 104 6.99 -5.82 0.37
N ASP A 105 8.03 -5.34 -0.33
CA ASP A 105 7.86 -4.40 -1.43
C ASP A 105 7.11 -5.02 -2.61
N TRP A 106 7.28 -6.32 -2.85
CA TRP A 106 6.54 -7.03 -3.91
C TRP A 106 5.06 -7.14 -3.57
N ILE A 107 4.72 -7.52 -2.33
CA ILE A 107 3.33 -7.65 -1.87
C ILE A 107 2.63 -6.28 -1.87
N MET A 108 3.32 -5.24 -1.42
CA MET A 108 2.76 -3.89 -1.32
C MET A 108 2.64 -3.13 -2.65
N GLN A 109 3.04 -3.75 -3.77
CA GLN A 109 2.72 -3.19 -5.10
C GLN A 109 1.21 -3.31 -5.34
N PRO A 110 0.53 -2.25 -5.82
CA PRO A 110 -0.94 -2.25 -5.93
C PRO A 110 -1.52 -3.46 -6.68
N GLY A 111 -0.89 -3.85 -7.79
CA GLY A 111 -1.34 -5.00 -8.58
C GLY A 111 -1.16 -6.35 -7.87
N ASN A 112 -0.11 -6.52 -7.07
CA ASN A 112 0.13 -7.77 -6.33
C ASN A 112 -0.68 -7.81 -5.04
N LEU A 113 -0.87 -6.65 -4.40
CA LEU A 113 -1.68 -6.50 -3.19
C LEU A 113 -3.09 -7.04 -3.40
N VAL A 114 -3.74 -6.66 -4.51
CA VAL A 114 -5.06 -7.16 -4.91
C VAL A 114 -5.04 -8.68 -5.03
N LYS A 115 -4.10 -9.23 -5.81
CA LYS A 115 -4.01 -10.68 -6.06
C LYS A 115 -3.80 -11.49 -4.79
N VAL A 116 -2.98 -10.97 -3.87
CA VAL A 116 -2.74 -11.59 -2.56
C VAL A 116 -3.99 -11.46 -1.68
N ALA A 117 -4.63 -10.30 -1.65
CA ALA A 117 -5.86 -10.07 -0.88
C ALA A 117 -7.00 -11.00 -1.34
N GLU A 118 -7.14 -11.20 -2.65
CA GLU A 118 -8.12 -12.10 -3.27
C GLU A 118 -7.75 -13.60 -3.17
N GLY A 119 -6.58 -13.93 -2.63
CA GLY A 119 -6.17 -15.32 -2.45
C GLY A 119 -5.80 -16.05 -3.75
N GLN A 120 -5.42 -15.33 -4.81
CA GLN A 120 -5.02 -15.93 -6.10
C GLN A 120 -3.80 -16.87 -5.98
N TYR A 121 -3.03 -16.72 -4.91
CA TYR A 121 -1.87 -17.57 -4.59
C TYR A 121 -2.16 -18.57 -3.46
N SER A 122 -3.42 -18.76 -3.06
CA SER A 122 -3.78 -19.75 -2.05
C SER A 122 -3.63 -21.17 -2.58
N ASP A 123 -3.19 -22.09 -1.72
CA ASP A 123 -2.91 -23.48 -2.10
C ASP A 123 -4.18 -24.29 -2.46
N SER A 124 -5.36 -23.72 -2.17
CA SER A 124 -6.69 -24.28 -2.46
C SER A 124 -7.20 -23.97 -3.88
N VAL A 125 -6.58 -23.02 -4.59
CA VAL A 125 -6.89 -22.76 -6.00
C VAL A 125 -6.01 -23.68 -6.86
N PRO A 126 -6.58 -24.61 -7.64
CA PRO A 126 -5.78 -25.38 -8.58
C PRO A 126 -5.07 -24.40 -9.49
N ALA A 127 -3.74 -24.56 -9.61
CA ALA A 127 -2.90 -23.66 -10.38
C ALA A 127 -3.56 -23.41 -11.75
N PRO A 128 -3.82 -22.15 -12.15
CA PRO A 128 -4.30 -21.90 -13.49
C PRO A 128 -3.31 -22.54 -14.47
N ALA A 129 -3.85 -23.23 -15.49
CA ALA A 129 -3.06 -23.75 -16.61
C ALA A 129 -2.08 -22.67 -17.09
N PRO A 130 -0.87 -23.00 -17.56
CA PRO A 130 0.20 -22.04 -17.80
C PRO A 130 -0.21 -21.01 -18.86
N SER A 131 -0.88 -19.95 -18.43
CA SER A 131 -0.94 -18.69 -19.16
C SER A 131 0.48 -18.12 -19.13
N ALA A 132 0.98 -17.79 -20.32
CA ALA A 132 2.32 -17.32 -20.66
C ALA A 132 3.19 -16.80 -19.49
N PRO A 133 4.49 -17.16 -19.44
CA PRO A 133 5.36 -16.83 -18.32
C PRO A 133 5.31 -15.31 -18.04
N PRO A 134 5.06 -14.86 -16.80
CA PRO A 134 5.30 -13.47 -16.47
C PRO A 134 6.80 -13.23 -16.57
N MET A 135 7.20 -12.57 -17.67
CA MET A 135 8.48 -11.93 -17.98
C MET A 135 9.69 -12.51 -17.24
N SER A 136 10.51 -13.27 -17.96
CA SER A 136 11.91 -13.48 -17.59
C SER A 136 12.61 -12.12 -17.45
N GLY A 137 12.89 -11.70 -16.22
CA GLY A 137 13.70 -10.52 -15.93
C GLY A 137 13.28 -9.84 -14.64
N ASN A 138 14.23 -9.63 -13.74
CA ASN A 138 14.08 -8.64 -12.70
C ASN A 138 13.98 -7.27 -13.42
N PRO A 139 12.90 -6.49 -13.29
CA PRO A 139 12.68 -5.30 -14.13
C PRO A 139 13.63 -4.11 -13.82
N PHE A 140 14.65 -4.32 -12.99
CA PHE A 140 15.64 -3.33 -12.57
C PHE A 140 17.09 -3.70 -12.91
N ASP A 141 17.33 -4.80 -13.61
CA ASP A 141 18.70 -5.19 -14.01
C ASP A 141 19.26 -4.33 -15.16
N ASN A 142 18.52 -3.33 -15.66
CA ASN A 142 18.93 -2.46 -16.77
C ASN A 142 19.06 -0.96 -16.40
N TYR A 143 19.28 -0.63 -15.12
CA TYR A 143 19.80 0.68 -14.70
C TYR A 143 21.24 0.50 -14.20
N GLY A 144 22.13 0.25 -15.15
CA GLY A 144 23.55 0.57 -15.08
C GLY A 144 23.81 1.82 -15.90
#